data_AF-A0A074RL95-F1
#
_entry.id   AF-A0A074RL95-F1
#
_cell.length_a   1.000
_cell.length_b   1.000
_cell.length_c   1.000
_cell.angle_alpha   90.00
_cell.angle_beta   90.00
_cell.angle_gamma   90.00
#
_symmetry.space_group_name_H-M   'P 1'
#
loop_
_entity.id
_entity.type
_entity.pdbx_description
1 polymer ?
#
loop_
_entity_poly.entity_id
_entity_poly.type
_entity_poly.pdbx_seq_one_letter_code
_entity_poly.pdbx_strand_id
1 'polypeptide(L)'
;MSGAWWRWGRQPAPTGDYQFLGFSRVHRSQEVWGDDAEEFRPERWLERDVGKEFNPFSFGPRACVGRNLASMEVLIIIASVFHRYNFQLSEPDQKLYTREGFLRKPLECVLGVERRDVNLPQ
;
A
#
# COMPACT_ATOMS: atom_id res chain seq x y z
N MET A 1 -11.14 44.74 -17.17
CA MET A 1 -11.49 43.49 -17.88
C MET A 1 -10.22 42.74 -18.16
N SER A 2 -10.23 41.41 -17.99
CA SER A 2 -9.26 40.39 -18.45
C SER A 2 -7.79 40.56 -18.04
N GLY A 3 -7.13 39.58 -17.44
CA GLY A 3 -7.49 38.19 -17.27
C GLY A 3 -6.47 37.54 -16.33
N ALA A 4 -6.99 36.82 -15.35
CA ALA A 4 -6.16 35.97 -14.54
C ALA A 4 -5.82 34.72 -15.37
N TRP A 5 -4.53 34.54 -15.60
CA TRP A 5 -3.96 33.44 -16.36
C TRP A 5 -3.85 32.23 -15.45
N TRP A 6 -4.94 31.50 -15.25
CA TRP A 6 -4.87 30.19 -14.58
C TRP A 6 -4.26 29.19 -15.57
N ARG A 7 -2.93 28.99 -15.49
CA ARG A 7 -2.29 27.82 -16.09
C ARG A 7 -2.53 26.62 -15.18
N TRP A 8 -3.53 25.81 -15.52
CA TRP A 8 -3.62 24.42 -15.09
C TRP A 8 -2.46 23.63 -15.76
N GLY A 9 -1.58 23.03 -14.96
CA GLY A 9 -0.49 22.17 -15.42
C GLY A 9 0.91 22.59 -14.93
N ARG A 10 1.64 21.62 -14.34
CA ARG A 10 3.04 21.66 -13.85
C ARG A 10 3.60 23.08 -13.64
N GLN A 11 3.28 23.67 -12.49
CA GLN A 11 4.04 24.80 -11.96
C GLN A 11 5.49 24.30 -11.75
N PRO A 12 6.51 24.89 -12.40
CA PRO A 12 7.89 24.59 -12.05
C PRO A 12 8.06 24.98 -10.58
N ALA A 13 8.51 24.03 -9.75
CA ALA A 13 8.90 24.40 -8.40
C ALA A 13 10.06 25.41 -8.48
N PRO A 14 10.00 26.52 -7.73
CA PRO A 14 11.15 27.38 -7.49
C PRO A 14 12.40 26.58 -7.11
N THR A 15 13.57 27.03 -7.56
CA THR A 15 14.85 26.41 -7.20
C THR A 15 15.05 26.50 -5.69
N GLY A 16 15.18 25.35 -5.03
CA GLY A 16 15.32 25.26 -3.56
C GLY A 16 14.04 24.85 -2.82
N ASP A 17 12.92 24.73 -3.52
CA ASP A 17 11.67 24.26 -2.90
C ASP A 17 11.68 22.75 -2.63
N TYR A 18 11.15 22.37 -1.48
CA TYR A 18 10.94 20.99 -1.08
C TYR A 18 9.55 20.52 -1.49
N GLN A 19 9.47 19.57 -2.42
CA GLN A 19 8.22 18.90 -2.75
C GLN A 19 8.08 17.61 -1.94
N PHE A 20 7.05 17.53 -1.11
CA PHE A 20 6.67 16.31 -0.43
C PHE A 20 5.60 15.57 -1.22
N LEU A 21 5.92 14.39 -1.74
CA LEU A 21 4.95 13.54 -2.40
C LEU A 21 4.26 12.65 -1.36
N GLY A 22 2.99 12.96 -1.07
CA GLY A 22 2.17 12.14 -0.17
C GLY A 22 1.71 10.85 -0.83
N PHE A 23 2.59 9.85 -0.93
CA PHE A 23 2.29 8.55 -1.59
C PHE A 23 0.99 7.92 -1.08
N SER A 24 0.74 7.99 0.24
CA SER A 24 -0.47 7.44 0.86
C SER A 24 -1.77 8.12 0.42
N ARG A 25 -1.71 9.36 -0.08
CA ARG A 25 -2.87 10.06 -0.67
C ARG A 25 -3.09 9.61 -2.11
N VAL A 26 -2.02 9.46 -2.90
CA VAL A 26 -2.12 8.94 -4.28
C VAL A 26 -2.68 7.52 -4.28
N HIS A 27 -2.26 6.67 -3.33
CA HIS A 27 -2.77 5.30 -3.19
C HIS A 27 -4.24 5.20 -2.75
N ARG A 28 -4.86 6.32 -2.36
CA ARG A 28 -6.27 6.45 -1.94
C ARG A 28 -7.08 7.39 -2.84
N SER A 29 -6.48 7.91 -3.90
CA SER A 29 -7.16 8.87 -4.76
C SER A 29 -8.24 8.17 -5.58
N GLN A 30 -9.50 8.58 -5.39
CA GLN A 30 -10.62 8.06 -6.20
C GLN A 30 -10.45 8.38 -7.69
N GLU A 31 -9.78 9.48 -8.04
CA GLU A 31 -9.43 9.83 -9.42
C GLU A 31 -8.58 8.73 -10.10
N VAL A 32 -7.76 8.03 -9.32
CA VAL A 32 -6.82 7.02 -9.82
C VAL A 32 -7.37 5.60 -9.66
N TRP A 33 -8.03 5.35 -8.54
CA TRP A 33 -8.40 4.01 -8.06
C TRP A 33 -9.90 3.69 -8.14
N GLY A 34 -10.73 4.68 -8.45
CA GLY A 34 -12.19 4.58 -8.45
C GLY A 34 -12.81 4.87 -7.08
N ASP A 35 -14.14 4.83 -7.01
CA ASP A 35 -14.88 5.15 -5.79
C ASP A 35 -14.54 4.24 -4.60
N ASP A 36 -14.09 3.01 -4.90
CA ASP A 36 -13.69 1.99 -3.93
C ASP A 36 -12.20 2.06 -3.51
N ALA A 37 -11.56 3.23 -3.65
CA ALA A 37 -10.15 3.43 -3.32
C ALA A 37 -9.78 3.13 -1.86
N GLU A 38 -10.74 3.15 -0.94
CA GLU A 38 -10.55 2.79 0.48
C GLU A 38 -10.86 1.31 0.78
N GLU A 39 -11.37 0.55 -0.20
CA GLU A 39 -11.71 -0.86 -0.03
C GLU A 39 -10.53 -1.78 -0.30
N PHE A 40 -10.40 -2.83 0.51
CA PHE A 40 -9.43 -3.89 0.26
C PHE A 40 -9.94 -4.83 -0.85
N ARG A 41 -9.62 -4.48 -2.11
CA ARG A 41 -9.98 -5.26 -3.32
C ARG A 41 -8.72 -5.77 -4.04
N PRO A 42 -8.17 -6.96 -3.71
CA PRO A 42 -6.99 -7.53 -4.37
C PRO A 42 -7.18 -7.82 -5.86
N GLU A 43 -8.41 -8.05 -6.31
CA GLU A 43 -8.76 -8.36 -7.69
C GLU A 43 -8.33 -7.25 -8.66
N ARG A 44 -8.22 -6.01 -8.16
CA ARG A 44 -7.77 -4.85 -8.97
C ARG A 44 -6.40 -5.06 -9.62
N TRP A 45 -5.54 -5.88 -9.01
CA TRP A 45 -4.20 -6.18 -9.52
C TRP A 45 -4.21 -7.18 -10.69
N LEU A 46 -5.34 -7.87 -10.92
CA LEU A 46 -5.55 -8.79 -12.02
C LEU A 46 -6.26 -8.13 -13.22
N GLU A 47 -7.01 -7.06 -12.95
CA GLU A 47 -7.85 -6.37 -13.95
C GLU A 47 -7.09 -5.33 -14.79
N ARG A 48 -6.04 -4.72 -14.23
CA ARG A 48 -5.26 -3.67 -14.90
C ARG A 48 -3.80 -3.73 -14.53
N ASP A 49 -2.97 -3.31 -15.47
CA ASP A 49 -1.57 -2.99 -15.16
C ASP A 49 -1.51 -1.67 -14.38
N VAL A 50 -0.62 -1.62 -13.38
CA VAL A 50 -0.49 -0.49 -12.47
C VAL A 50 0.89 0.12 -12.64
N GLY A 51 0.94 1.37 -13.09
CA GLY A 51 2.15 2.09 -13.36
C GLY A 51 2.68 2.86 -12.14
N LYS A 52 2.95 4.15 -12.35
CA LYS A 52 3.55 5.04 -11.34
C LYS A 52 2.58 5.46 -10.24
N GLU A 53 1.29 5.16 -10.43
CA GLU A 53 0.20 5.40 -9.50
C GLU A 53 0.39 4.61 -8.20
N PHE A 54 0.94 3.41 -8.30
CA PHE A 54 1.32 2.60 -7.15
C PHE A 54 2.83 2.62 -6.94
N ASN A 55 3.22 3.38 -5.94
CA ASN A 55 4.63 3.68 -5.69
C ASN A 55 5.02 3.54 -4.21
N PRO A 56 4.95 2.34 -3.63
CA PRO A 56 5.33 2.10 -2.23
C PRO A 56 6.86 2.15 -2.01
N PHE A 57 7.65 2.03 -3.06
CA PHE A 57 9.12 1.92 -3.00
C PHE A 57 9.87 3.07 -3.70
N SER A 58 9.16 4.15 -4.04
CA SER A 58 9.65 5.25 -4.88
C SER A 58 10.13 4.81 -6.29
N PHE A 59 10.49 5.78 -7.12
CA PHE A 59 11.06 5.56 -8.46
C PHE A 59 12.33 6.40 -8.67
N GLY A 60 13.12 6.04 -9.68
CA GLY A 60 14.35 6.75 -10.04
C GLY A 60 15.58 6.30 -9.23
N PRO A 61 16.69 7.07 -9.27
CA PRO A 61 17.98 6.65 -8.72
C PRO A 61 18.01 6.54 -7.18
N ARG A 62 16.98 7.04 -6.51
CA ARG A 62 16.81 6.98 -5.04
C ARG A 62 15.65 6.07 -4.62
N ALA A 63 15.17 5.23 -5.54
CA ALA A 63 14.18 4.20 -5.22
C ALA A 63 14.74 3.21 -4.19
N CYS A 64 13.86 2.53 -3.46
CA CYS A 64 14.24 1.54 -2.46
C CYS A 64 15.06 0.42 -3.11
N VAL A 65 16.34 0.34 -2.72
CA VAL A 65 17.26 -0.72 -3.17
C VAL A 65 16.78 -2.12 -2.75
N GLY A 66 16.05 -2.21 -1.62
CA GLY A 66 15.52 -3.46 -1.08
C GLY A 66 14.19 -3.91 -1.66
N ARG A 67 13.62 -3.22 -2.67
CA ARG A 67 12.28 -3.52 -3.21
C ARG A 67 12.09 -4.99 -3.56
N ASN A 68 13.03 -5.57 -4.32
CA ASN A 68 12.90 -6.94 -4.81
C ASN A 68 13.00 -7.95 -3.66
N LEU A 69 13.90 -7.71 -2.70
CA LEU A 69 14.02 -8.53 -1.50
C LEU A 69 12.75 -8.49 -0.66
N ALA A 70 12.25 -7.29 -0.36
CA ALA A 70 11.03 -7.10 0.42
C ALA A 70 9.81 -7.77 -0.24
N SER A 71 9.64 -7.63 -1.56
CA SER A 71 8.56 -8.31 -2.29
C SER A 71 8.66 -9.83 -2.19
N MET A 72 9.85 -10.39 -2.35
CA MET A 72 10.07 -11.84 -2.22
C MET A 72 9.79 -12.34 -0.81
N GLU A 73 10.32 -11.65 0.21
CA GLU A 73 10.12 -12.03 1.62
C GLU A 73 8.65 -11.99 2.02
N VAL A 74 7.94 -10.91 1.66
CA VAL A 74 6.50 -10.78 1.95
C VAL A 74 5.70 -11.90 1.28
N LEU A 75 5.99 -12.24 0.03
CA LEU A 75 5.33 -13.33 -0.66
C LEU A 75 5.57 -14.69 0.02
N ILE A 76 6.83 -14.98 0.39
CA ILE A 76 7.19 -16.22 1.08
C ILE A 76 6.50 -16.29 2.45
N ILE A 77 6.51 -15.19 3.21
CA ILE A 77 5.88 -15.12 4.53
C ILE A 77 4.38 -15.35 4.40
N ILE A 78 3.68 -14.61 3.54
CA ILE A 78 2.24 -14.75 3.33
C ILE A 78 1.90 -16.19 2.90
N ALA A 79 2.57 -16.71 1.87
CA ALA A 79 2.33 -18.09 1.42
C ALA A 79 2.56 -19.10 2.56
N SER A 80 3.64 -18.95 3.32
CA SER A 80 4.00 -19.89 4.39
C SER A 80 3.03 -19.85 5.57
N VAL A 81 2.60 -18.66 6.00
CA VAL A 81 1.71 -18.51 7.16
C VAL A 81 0.29 -18.93 6.83
N PHE A 82 -0.24 -18.53 5.67
CA PHE A 82 -1.58 -18.93 5.23
C PHE A 82 -1.65 -20.41 4.83
N HIS A 83 -0.54 -21.01 4.39
CA HIS A 83 -0.50 -22.45 4.17
C HIS A 83 -0.60 -23.25 5.48
N ARG A 84 0.07 -22.79 6.55
CA ARG A 84 0.23 -23.53 7.81
C ARG A 84 -0.78 -23.21 8.89
N TYR A 85 -1.46 -22.08 8.84
CA TYR A 85 -2.29 -21.60 9.95
C TYR A 85 -3.63 -21.03 9.50
N ASN A 86 -4.63 -21.19 10.35
CA ASN A 86 -5.86 -20.41 10.37
C ASN A 86 -5.70 -19.21 11.30
N PHE A 87 -6.30 -18.09 10.93
CA PHE A 87 -6.26 -16.84 11.69
C PHE A 87 -7.68 -16.43 12.04
N GLN A 88 -7.89 -15.97 13.27
CA GLN A 88 -9.14 -15.38 13.72
C GLN A 88 -8.84 -14.07 14.44
N LEU A 89 -9.53 -12.99 14.09
CA LEU A 89 -9.45 -11.74 14.84
C LEU A 89 -10.10 -11.95 16.22
N SER A 90 -9.43 -11.48 17.27
CA SER A 90 -10.02 -11.43 18.61
C SER A 90 -11.32 -10.61 18.63
N GLU A 91 -11.33 -9.51 17.89
CA GLU A 91 -12.46 -8.63 17.69
C GLU A 91 -12.63 -8.35 16.18
N PRO A 92 -13.63 -8.97 15.51
CA PRO A 92 -13.79 -8.85 14.06
C PRO A 92 -13.98 -7.41 13.55
N ASP A 93 -14.64 -6.57 14.35
CA ASP A 93 -14.95 -5.18 13.99
C ASP A 93 -13.94 -4.17 14.58
N GLN A 94 -12.80 -4.64 15.11
CA GLN A 94 -11.80 -3.78 15.71
C GLN A 94 -11.27 -2.77 14.69
N LYS A 95 -11.43 -1.48 14.98
CA LYS A 95 -10.79 -0.43 14.18
C LYS A 95 -9.28 -0.46 14.39
N LEU A 96 -8.54 -0.75 13.32
CA LEU A 96 -7.08 -0.75 13.33
C LEU A 96 -6.53 0.68 13.26
N TYR A 97 -6.32 1.28 14.42
CA TYR A 97 -5.62 2.56 14.51
C TYR A 97 -4.15 2.39 14.14
N THR A 98 -3.63 3.31 13.31
CA THR A 98 -2.23 3.27 12.88
C THR A 98 -1.41 4.38 13.52
N ARG A 99 -0.17 4.06 13.91
CA ARG A 99 0.83 5.07 14.27
C ARG A 99 1.73 5.35 13.09
N GLU A 100 1.91 6.63 12.78
CA GLU A 100 2.86 7.09 11.77
C GLU A 100 4.19 7.47 12.44
N GLY A 101 5.26 6.81 12.03
CA GLY A 101 6.64 7.07 12.43
C GLY A 101 7.57 6.77 11.27
N PHE A 102 8.70 6.08 11.52
CA PHE A 102 9.54 5.57 10.43
C PHE A 102 8.78 4.61 9.49
N LEU A 103 7.89 3.81 10.07
CA LEU A 103 6.92 2.98 9.36
C LEU A 103 5.51 3.33 9.83
N ARG A 104 4.52 3.14 8.96
CA ARG A 104 3.11 3.10 9.38
C ARG A 104 2.79 1.69 9.84
N LYS A 105 2.37 1.54 11.10
CA LYS A 105 1.99 0.23 11.66
C LYS A 105 0.70 0.34 12.48
N PRO A 106 -0.10 -0.73 12.56
CA PRO A 106 -1.21 -0.77 13.52
C PRO A 106 -0.65 -0.62 14.95
N LEU A 107 -1.41 0.06 15.80
CA LEU A 107 -1.11 0.18 17.23
C LEU A 107 -1.18 -1.19 17.90
N GLU A 108 -2.23 -1.94 17.57
CA GLU A 108 -2.50 -3.28 18.06
C GLU A 108 -3.32 -4.04 17.01
N CYS A 109 -3.11 -5.36 16.94
CA CYS A 109 -3.92 -6.30 16.20
C CYS A 109 -3.75 -7.67 16.87
N VAL A 110 -4.75 -8.06 17.67
CA VAL A 110 -4.71 -9.32 18.42
C VAL A 110 -5.40 -10.41 17.62
N LEU A 111 -4.66 -11.47 17.34
CA LEU A 111 -5.05 -12.56 16.45
C LEU A 111 -4.93 -13.90 17.19
N GLY A 112 -5.97 -14.72 17.11
CA GLY A 112 -5.89 -16.15 17.37
C GLY A 112 -5.26 -16.86 16.18
N VAL A 113 -4.37 -17.82 16.44
CA VAL A 113 -3.67 -18.60 15.42
C VAL A 113 -3.80 -20.08 15.75
N GLU A 114 -4.32 -20.85 14.80
CA GLU A 114 -4.47 -22.30 14.90
C GLU A 114 -3.69 -22.98 13.77
N ARG A 115 -2.92 -24.02 14.09
CA ARG A 115 -2.17 -24.78 13.09
C ARG A 115 -3.14 -25.61 12.25
N ARG A 116 -3.02 -25.53 10.92
CA ARG A 116 -3.77 -26.37 9.98
C ARG A 116 -3.23 -27.79 9.99
N ASP A 117 -4.13 -28.75 9.95
CA ASP A 117 -3.81 -30.14 9.59
C ASP A 117 -3.63 -30.23 8.07
N VAL A 118 -2.45 -29.82 7.62
CA VAL A 118 -2.09 -29.89 6.21
C VAL A 118 -1.69 -31.34 5.90
N ASN A 119 -2.66 -32.17 5.51
CA ASN A 119 -2.35 -33.40 4.79
C ASN A 119 -1.84 -33.00 3.40
N LEU A 120 -0.52 -32.94 3.25
CA LEU A 120 0.11 -32.75 1.95
C LEU A 120 -0.14 -34.03 1.11
N PRO A 121 -0.84 -33.96 -0.04
CA PRO A 121 -0.63 -34.99 -1.05
C PRO A 121 0.84 -34.90 -1.48
N GLN A 122 1.53 -36.03 -1.46
CA GLN A 122 2.91 -36.18 -1.92
C GLN A 122 3.05 -35.83 -3.40
#